data_AF-A0A258GUY1-F1
#
_entry.id   AF-A0A258GUY1-F1
#
_cell.length_a   1.000
_cell.length_b   1.000
_cell.length_c   1.000
_cell.angle_alpha   90.00
_cell.angle_beta   90.00
_cell.angle_gamma   90.00
#
_symmetry.space_group_name_H-M   'P 1'
#
loop_
_entity.id
_entity.type
_entity.pdbx_description
1 polymer ?
#
loop_
_entity_poly.entity_id
_entity_poly.type
_entity_poly.pdbx_seq_one_letter_code
_entity_poly.pdbx_strand_id
1 'polypeptide(L)'
;MSFSLVWFAAQGISKDEFLDRAAFEDTGEIDEYFEQDHSGGELPDGWYVIVSNDFTLIEPARLAKWSVGARLVVAVIHEGTMNSLASEWRDGSQVWSVSHDGSEGGEQLDVEGALPDVFEELKAEAIAAQAESATEGGGVDFVFDIPIDLAAEITGFRHDELGFDDDIEPFTVLEKLFAAG
;
A
#
# COMPACT_ATOMS: atom_id res chain seq x y z
N MET A 1 -3.85 -15.26 9.16
CA MET A 1 -5.01 -14.91 8.32
C MET A 1 -4.42 -14.48 6.98
N SER A 2 -5.10 -14.71 5.85
CA SER A 2 -4.59 -14.24 4.56
C SER A 2 -5.18 -12.85 4.25
N PHE A 3 -4.35 -11.87 3.95
CA PHE A 3 -4.75 -10.54 3.54
C PHE A 3 -4.97 -10.47 2.03
N SER A 4 -6.04 -9.77 1.66
CA SER A 4 -6.29 -9.30 0.30
C SER A 4 -6.84 -7.90 0.42
N LEU A 5 -5.93 -6.94 0.41
CA LEU A 5 -6.24 -5.53 0.58
C LEU A 5 -5.40 -4.65 -0.33
N VAL A 6 -5.82 -3.41 -0.45
CA VAL A 6 -5.08 -2.30 -1.01
C VAL A 6 -5.03 -1.20 0.05
N TRP A 7 -3.92 -0.48 0.10
CA TRP A 7 -3.86 0.75 0.86
C TRP A 7 -3.26 1.90 0.05
N PHE A 8 -3.65 3.10 0.41
CA PHE A 8 -3.30 4.35 -0.24
C PHE A 8 -2.80 5.33 0.83
N ALA A 9 -1.60 5.88 0.70
CA ALA A 9 -1.08 6.90 1.59
C ALA A 9 -0.92 8.22 0.81
N ALA A 10 -1.53 9.31 1.28
CA ALA A 10 -1.37 10.63 0.68
C ALA A 10 -0.64 11.59 1.62
N GLN A 11 0.29 12.39 1.06
CA GLN A 11 1.03 13.44 1.77
C GLN A 11 0.98 14.74 0.95
N GLY A 12 0.94 15.88 1.65
CA GLY A 12 0.91 17.22 1.05
C GLY A 12 -0.49 17.80 0.82
N ILE A 13 -1.54 17.03 1.10
CA ILE A 13 -2.94 17.47 1.18
C ILE A 13 -3.52 17.10 2.54
N SER A 14 -4.61 17.75 2.96
CA SER A 14 -5.27 17.39 4.22
C SER A 14 -6.05 16.08 4.09
N LYS A 15 -6.29 15.43 5.24
CA LYS A 15 -7.23 14.32 5.38
C LYS A 15 -8.58 14.59 4.70
N ASP A 16 -9.21 15.73 5.02
CA ASP A 16 -10.52 16.11 4.47
C ASP A 16 -10.48 16.19 2.93
N GLU A 17 -9.42 16.76 2.37
CA GLU A 17 -9.27 16.88 0.91
C GLU A 17 -9.03 15.51 0.26
N PHE A 18 -8.27 14.62 0.89
CA PHE A 18 -8.05 13.27 0.37
C PHE A 18 -9.34 12.44 0.41
N LEU A 19 -10.06 12.46 1.53
CA LEU A 19 -11.34 11.76 1.70
C LEU A 19 -12.40 12.26 0.71
N ASP A 20 -12.53 13.58 0.51
CA ASP A 20 -13.45 14.16 -0.49
C ASP A 20 -13.12 13.67 -1.91
N ARG A 21 -11.84 13.67 -2.29
CA ARG A 21 -11.40 13.18 -3.61
C ARG A 21 -11.68 11.69 -3.80
N ALA A 22 -11.53 10.92 -2.73
CA ALA A 22 -11.75 9.49 -2.67
C ALA A 22 -13.22 9.10 -2.46
N ALA A 23 -14.10 10.08 -2.23
CA ALA A 23 -15.51 9.90 -1.92
C ALA A 23 -15.73 9.02 -0.67
N PHE A 24 -14.99 9.31 0.39
CA PHE A 24 -15.14 8.72 1.70
C PHE A 24 -15.54 9.75 2.75
N GLU A 25 -16.22 9.29 3.79
CA GLU A 25 -16.45 10.02 5.03
C GLU A 25 -15.89 9.20 6.19
N ASP A 26 -15.23 9.88 7.13
CA ASP A 26 -14.73 9.26 8.36
C ASP A 26 -15.82 9.29 9.43
N THR A 27 -16.16 8.10 9.95
CA THR A 27 -17.20 7.93 10.96
C THR A 27 -16.70 8.24 12.38
N GLY A 28 -15.39 8.19 12.59
CA GLY A 28 -14.74 8.25 13.91
C GLY A 28 -14.89 6.97 14.75
N GLU A 29 -15.56 5.92 14.25
CA GLU A 29 -15.59 4.61 14.90
C GLU A 29 -14.23 3.93 14.73
N ILE A 30 -13.65 3.38 15.80
CA ILE A 30 -12.32 2.75 15.76
C ILE A 30 -12.37 1.42 15.02
N ASP A 31 -11.40 1.22 14.12
CA ASP A 31 -11.14 -0.02 13.38
C ASP A 31 -9.64 -0.31 13.30
N GLU A 32 -9.06 -0.67 14.45
CA GLU A 32 -7.61 -0.88 14.62
C GLU A 32 -7.06 -2.04 13.78
N TYR A 33 -7.88 -3.02 13.45
CA TYR A 33 -7.47 -4.27 12.77
C TYR A 33 -8.04 -4.44 11.36
N PHE A 34 -8.57 -3.35 10.78
CA PHE A 34 -9.16 -3.36 9.43
C PHE A 34 -10.27 -4.40 9.27
N GLU A 35 -11.14 -4.51 10.27
CA GLU A 35 -12.28 -5.43 10.25
C GLU A 35 -13.40 -4.93 9.33
N GLN A 36 -13.41 -3.63 9.00
CA GLN A 36 -14.37 -3.05 8.05
C GLN A 36 -13.82 -3.01 6.62
N ASP A 37 -14.72 -2.73 5.66
CA ASP A 37 -14.36 -2.66 4.23
C ASP A 37 -13.36 -1.55 3.89
N HIS A 38 -13.39 -0.48 4.70
CA HIS A 38 -12.58 0.71 4.55
C HIS A 38 -12.22 1.28 5.91
N SER A 39 -10.93 1.59 6.09
CA SER A 39 -10.41 2.18 7.33
C SER A 39 -9.41 3.28 6.98
N GLY A 40 -9.28 4.30 7.82
CA GLY A 40 -8.39 5.42 7.58
C GLY A 40 -7.65 5.87 8.83
N GLY A 41 -6.43 6.38 8.66
CA GLY A 41 -5.57 6.74 9.79
C GLY A 41 -4.54 7.80 9.41
N GLU A 42 -4.23 8.68 10.37
CA GLU A 42 -3.11 9.61 10.27
C GLU A 42 -1.83 8.91 10.73
N LEU A 43 -0.74 9.14 9.99
CA LEU A 43 0.59 8.67 10.36
C LEU A 43 1.51 9.86 10.66
N PRO A 44 2.69 9.60 11.25
CA PRO A 44 3.77 10.58 11.32
C PRO A 44 4.10 11.20 9.96
N ASP A 45 4.77 12.36 9.98
CA ASP A 45 5.21 13.09 8.79
C ASP A 45 4.10 13.54 7.81
N GLY A 46 2.84 13.53 8.26
CA GLY A 46 1.71 14.12 7.54
C GLY A 46 1.15 13.24 6.42
N TRP A 47 1.30 11.92 6.54
CA TRP A 47 0.59 10.96 5.70
C TRP A 47 -0.82 10.68 6.26
N TYR A 48 -1.79 10.54 5.36
CA TYR A 48 -3.07 9.94 5.67
C TYR A 48 -3.26 8.67 4.84
N VAL A 49 -3.57 7.56 5.50
CA VAL A 49 -3.77 6.26 4.87
C VAL A 49 -5.24 5.91 4.78
N ILE A 50 -5.61 5.30 3.66
CA ILE A 50 -6.88 4.58 3.45
C ILE A 50 -6.53 3.13 3.17
N VAL A 51 -7.05 2.21 3.97
CA VAL A 51 -6.99 0.76 3.74
C VAL A 51 -8.34 0.29 3.22
N SER A 52 -8.35 -0.65 2.27
CA SER A 52 -9.57 -1.18 1.72
C SER A 52 -9.41 -2.59 1.16
N ASN A 53 -10.50 -3.36 1.18
CA ASN A 53 -10.62 -4.61 0.42
C ASN A 53 -11.16 -4.41 -1.02
N ASP A 54 -11.43 -3.17 -1.44
CA ASP A 54 -11.97 -2.83 -2.76
C ASP A 54 -10.86 -2.49 -3.77
N PHE A 55 -10.45 -3.50 -4.52
CA PHE A 55 -9.47 -3.36 -5.59
C PHE A 55 -9.97 -2.58 -6.82
N THR A 56 -11.24 -2.16 -6.89
CA THR A 56 -11.65 -1.23 -7.96
C THR A 56 -11.07 0.17 -7.74
N LEU A 57 -10.53 0.47 -6.56
CA LEU A 57 -9.94 1.76 -6.20
C LEU A 57 -8.59 2.03 -6.89
N ILE A 58 -7.90 1.02 -7.43
CA ILE A 58 -6.58 1.17 -8.08
C ILE A 58 -6.64 1.62 -9.55
N GLU A 59 -7.80 2.04 -10.05
CA GLU A 59 -7.92 2.54 -11.42
C GLU A 59 -6.97 3.74 -11.66
N PRO A 60 -6.10 3.72 -12.70
CA PRO A 60 -5.11 4.77 -12.94
C PRO A 60 -5.69 6.20 -12.99
N ALA A 61 -6.88 6.38 -13.57
CA ALA A 61 -7.54 7.67 -13.64
C ALA A 61 -7.93 8.23 -12.26
N ARG A 62 -8.26 7.34 -11.31
CA ARG A 62 -8.58 7.67 -9.93
C ARG A 62 -7.31 8.04 -9.16
N LEU A 63 -6.24 7.25 -9.29
CA LEU A 63 -4.94 7.54 -8.67
C LEU A 63 -4.32 8.86 -9.16
N ALA A 64 -4.45 9.13 -10.47
CA ALA A 64 -4.09 10.41 -11.04
C ALA A 64 -4.90 11.56 -10.41
N LYS A 65 -6.23 11.42 -10.30
CA LYS A 65 -7.06 12.44 -9.64
C LYS A 65 -6.66 12.67 -8.18
N TRP A 66 -6.41 11.60 -7.43
CA TRP A 66 -6.09 11.65 -6.01
C TRP A 66 -4.74 12.30 -5.73
N SER A 67 -3.76 12.11 -6.62
CA SER A 67 -2.41 12.65 -6.49
C SER A 67 -2.21 14.11 -6.94
N VAL A 68 -3.25 14.81 -7.43
CA VAL A 68 -3.10 16.22 -7.87
C VAL A 68 -2.67 17.11 -6.69
N GLY A 69 -1.50 17.76 -6.76
CA GLY A 69 -0.99 18.56 -5.65
C GLY A 69 -0.56 17.75 -4.43
N ALA A 70 -0.41 16.43 -4.57
CA ALA A 70 -0.05 15.52 -3.50
C ALA A 70 1.01 14.51 -3.97
N ARG A 71 1.65 13.86 -2.99
CA ARG A 71 2.35 12.59 -3.19
C ARG A 71 1.42 11.48 -2.72
N LEU A 72 1.19 10.49 -3.57
CA LEU A 72 0.33 9.34 -3.28
C LEU A 72 1.14 8.06 -3.47
N VAL A 73 1.18 7.21 -2.47
CA VAL A 73 1.73 5.84 -2.53
C VAL A 73 0.58 4.86 -2.45
N VAL A 74 0.64 3.83 -3.28
CA VAL A 74 -0.36 2.76 -3.32
C VAL A 74 0.36 1.44 -3.15
N ALA A 75 -0.15 0.56 -2.29
CA ALA A 75 0.28 -0.82 -2.25
C ALA A 75 -0.91 -1.78 -2.34
N VAL A 76 -0.73 -2.86 -3.08
CA VAL A 76 -1.71 -3.90 -3.34
C VAL A 76 -1.14 -5.22 -2.84
N ILE A 77 -1.92 -5.96 -2.06
CA ILE A 77 -1.50 -7.19 -1.42
C ILE A 77 -2.55 -8.27 -1.71
N HIS A 78 -2.11 -9.38 -2.30
CA HIS A 78 -2.89 -10.57 -2.51
C HIS A 78 -2.12 -11.81 -2.05
N GLU A 79 -2.15 -12.11 -0.76
CA GLU A 79 -1.38 -13.23 -0.19
C GLU A 79 -1.83 -14.59 -0.72
N GLY A 80 -3.10 -14.73 -1.13
CA GLY A 80 -3.62 -15.98 -1.69
C GLY A 80 -2.94 -16.42 -2.99
N THR A 81 -2.38 -15.47 -3.74
CA THR A 81 -1.63 -15.72 -4.99
C THR A 81 -0.18 -15.27 -4.91
N MET A 82 0.27 -14.74 -3.77
CA MET A 82 1.56 -14.07 -3.61
C MET A 82 1.76 -12.96 -4.66
N ASN A 83 0.73 -12.15 -4.92
CA ASN A 83 0.86 -11.00 -5.80
C ASN A 83 0.95 -9.72 -4.98
N SER A 84 1.93 -8.88 -5.28
CA SER A 84 2.07 -7.58 -4.63
C SER A 84 2.43 -6.50 -5.66
N LEU A 85 2.03 -5.27 -5.37
CA LEU A 85 2.37 -4.11 -6.19
C LEU A 85 2.54 -2.91 -5.29
N ALA A 86 3.49 -2.05 -5.64
CA ALA A 86 3.57 -0.71 -5.13
C ALA A 86 3.75 0.29 -6.26
N SER A 87 3.17 1.47 -6.10
CA SER A 87 3.37 2.58 -7.03
C SER A 87 3.35 3.92 -6.32
N GLU A 88 4.06 4.88 -6.89
CA GLU A 88 3.98 6.27 -6.48
C GLU A 88 3.41 7.14 -7.59
N TRP A 89 2.53 8.05 -7.19
CA TRP A 89 1.91 9.04 -8.03
C TRP A 89 2.19 10.44 -7.48
N ARG A 90 2.52 11.36 -8.37
CA ARG A 90 2.70 12.78 -8.03
C ARG A 90 2.04 13.64 -9.08
N ASP A 91 1.27 14.62 -8.62
CA ASP A 91 0.64 15.63 -9.48
C ASP A 91 -0.11 15.03 -10.68
N GLY A 92 -0.81 13.92 -10.45
CA GLY A 92 -1.62 13.25 -11.47
C GLY A 92 -0.87 12.32 -12.42
N SER A 93 0.40 12.04 -12.17
CA SER A 93 1.21 11.13 -13.00
C SER A 93 1.87 10.04 -12.14
N GLN A 94 1.95 8.84 -12.69
CA GLN A 94 2.73 7.77 -12.09
C GLN A 94 4.23 8.08 -12.23
N VAL A 95 4.95 7.99 -11.11
CA VAL A 95 6.41 8.20 -11.05
C VAL A 95 7.15 6.88 -11.22
N TRP A 96 6.66 5.84 -10.53
CA TRP A 96 7.18 4.48 -10.62
C TRP A 96 6.10 3.45 -10.24
N SER A 97 6.33 2.21 -10.66
CA SER A 97 5.67 1.00 -10.14
C SER A 97 6.68 -0.13 -10.02
N VAL A 98 6.44 -0.99 -9.05
CA VAL A 98 7.04 -2.31 -8.97
C VAL A 98 5.94 -3.32 -8.65
N SER A 99 5.91 -4.44 -9.35
CA SER A 99 4.96 -5.53 -9.06
C SER A 99 5.62 -6.89 -9.13
N HIS A 100 5.10 -7.79 -8.31
CA HIS A 100 5.46 -9.20 -8.23
C HIS A 100 4.23 -10.04 -8.53
N ASP A 101 4.39 -11.00 -9.44
CA ASP A 101 3.38 -12.02 -9.74
C ASP A 101 3.89 -13.40 -9.27
N GLY A 102 3.47 -13.79 -8.08
CA GLY A 102 3.79 -15.09 -7.51
C GLY A 102 3.01 -16.25 -8.14
N SER A 103 2.01 -15.98 -9.00
CA SER A 103 1.19 -17.03 -9.62
C SER A 103 1.95 -17.86 -10.65
N GLU A 104 3.00 -17.29 -11.24
CA GLU A 104 3.91 -17.99 -12.15
C GLU A 104 5.10 -18.65 -11.42
N GLY A 105 5.21 -18.48 -10.10
CA GLY A 105 6.27 -19.07 -9.26
C GLY A 105 7.67 -18.56 -9.59
N GLY A 106 7.77 -17.35 -10.15
CA GLY A 106 9.03 -16.68 -10.51
C GLY A 106 9.44 -15.63 -9.48
N GLU A 107 10.70 -15.22 -9.51
CA GLU A 107 11.28 -14.15 -8.68
C GLU A 107 11.35 -12.80 -9.46
N GLN A 108 10.60 -12.69 -10.56
CA GLN A 108 10.69 -11.55 -11.45
C GLN A 108 9.81 -10.41 -10.95
N LEU A 109 10.43 -9.22 -10.87
CA LEU A 109 9.72 -7.97 -10.66
C LEU A 109 9.50 -7.27 -12.00
N ASP A 110 8.27 -6.83 -12.23
CA ASP A 110 7.97 -5.84 -13.27
C ASP A 110 8.18 -4.44 -12.68
N VAL A 111 8.99 -3.64 -13.34
CA VAL A 111 9.44 -2.33 -12.85
C VAL A 111 9.26 -1.27 -13.93
N GLU A 112 8.61 -0.17 -13.57
CA GLU A 112 8.44 0.99 -14.43
C GLU A 112 8.85 2.28 -13.71
N GLY A 113 9.36 3.25 -14.47
CA GLY A 113 9.69 4.58 -13.96
C GLY A 113 11.00 4.64 -13.18
N ALA A 114 11.12 5.65 -12.32
CA ALA A 114 12.33 5.90 -11.52
C ALA A 114 12.07 5.52 -10.06
N LEU A 115 12.51 4.31 -9.69
CA LEU A 115 12.38 3.81 -8.32
C LEU A 115 13.28 4.58 -7.33
N PRO A 116 12.91 4.62 -6.04
CA PRO A 116 13.75 5.15 -4.97
C PRO A 116 15.08 4.38 -4.82
N ASP A 117 16.13 5.06 -4.35
CA ASP A 117 17.47 4.46 -4.21
C ASP A 117 17.50 3.23 -3.26
N VAL A 118 16.61 3.18 -2.26
CA VAL A 118 16.49 2.07 -1.30
C VAL A 118 16.04 0.76 -1.94
N PHE A 119 15.42 0.81 -3.13
CA PHE A 119 14.88 -0.37 -3.80
C PHE A 119 15.94 -1.46 -4.06
N GLU A 120 17.13 -1.08 -4.51
CA GLU A 120 18.18 -2.07 -4.82
C GLU A 120 18.71 -2.77 -3.57
N GLU A 121 18.68 -2.11 -2.42
CA GLU A 121 19.02 -2.70 -1.12
C GLU A 121 17.96 -3.73 -0.70
N LEU A 122 16.68 -3.32 -0.66
CA LEU A 122 15.55 -4.20 -0.33
C LEU A 122 15.51 -5.45 -1.23
N LYS A 123 15.71 -5.26 -2.53
CA LYS A 123 15.75 -6.36 -3.49
C LYS A 123 16.91 -7.32 -3.22
N ALA A 124 18.09 -6.81 -2.89
CA ALA A 124 19.25 -7.65 -2.60
C ALA A 124 19.02 -8.48 -1.32
N GLU A 125 18.42 -7.89 -0.29
CA GLU A 125 18.08 -8.57 0.96
C GLU A 125 17.04 -9.67 0.73
N ALA A 126 15.96 -9.39 0.01
CA ALA A 126 14.93 -10.36 -0.32
C ALA A 126 15.47 -11.54 -1.14
N ILE A 127 16.31 -11.29 -2.15
CA ILE A 127 16.94 -12.35 -2.95
C ILE A 127 17.87 -13.22 -2.08
N ALA A 128 18.62 -12.60 -1.15
CA ALA A 128 19.47 -13.35 -0.24
C ALA A 128 18.65 -14.25 0.71
N ALA A 129 17.56 -13.73 1.27
CA ALA A 129 16.64 -14.49 2.12
C ALA A 129 15.95 -15.63 1.34
N GLN A 130 15.55 -15.38 0.10
CA GLN A 130 14.97 -16.39 -0.81
C GLN A 130 15.94 -17.55 -1.04
N ALA A 131 17.21 -17.26 -1.33
CA ALA A 131 18.24 -18.27 -1.55
C ALA A 131 18.56 -19.08 -0.28
N GLU A 132 18.56 -18.44 0.88
CA GLU A 132 18.75 -19.12 2.18
C GLU A 132 17.59 -20.08 2.46
N SER A 133 16.35 -19.60 2.37
CA SER A 133 15.13 -20.40 2.55
C SER A 133 15.06 -21.59 1.59
N ALA A 134 15.41 -21.39 0.31
CA ALA A 134 15.46 -22.47 -0.67
C ALA A 134 16.48 -23.57 -0.28
N THR A 135 17.59 -23.21 0.36
CA THR A 135 18.60 -24.16 0.84
C THR A 135 18.08 -24.98 2.03
N GLU A 136 17.21 -24.39 2.85
CA GLU A 136 16.58 -25.03 4.00
C GLU A 136 15.30 -25.82 3.63
N GLY A 137 14.92 -25.82 2.34
CA GLY A 137 13.68 -26.43 1.87
C GLY A 137 12.42 -25.64 2.23
N GLY A 138 12.59 -24.36 2.56
CA GLY A 138 11.53 -23.39 2.75
C GLY A 138 10.83 -23.03 1.43
N GLY A 139 9.58 -22.57 1.54
CA GLY A 139 8.74 -22.14 0.42
C GLY A 139 8.20 -20.73 0.61
N VAL A 140 8.90 -19.91 1.38
CA VAL A 140 8.58 -18.49 1.58
C VAL A 140 8.96 -17.73 0.32
N ASP A 141 8.07 -16.86 -0.14
CA ASP A 141 8.30 -15.94 -1.25
C ASP A 141 8.67 -14.57 -0.68
N PHE A 142 9.97 -14.29 -0.57
CA PHE A 142 10.48 -13.01 -0.07
C PHE A 142 10.41 -11.91 -1.13
N VAL A 143 10.26 -12.25 -2.41
CA VAL A 143 10.14 -11.27 -3.50
C VAL A 143 8.79 -10.56 -3.44
N PHE A 144 7.76 -11.26 -2.94
CA PHE A 144 6.45 -10.72 -2.61
C PHE A 144 6.52 -9.49 -1.67
N ASP A 145 7.43 -9.47 -0.72
CA ASP A 145 7.52 -8.37 0.24
C ASP A 145 8.16 -7.10 -0.35
N ILE A 146 8.98 -7.21 -1.41
CA ILE A 146 9.75 -6.07 -1.96
C ILE A 146 8.87 -4.86 -2.30
N PRO A 147 7.73 -4.98 -3.01
CA PRO A 147 6.86 -3.82 -3.25
C PRO A 147 6.29 -3.25 -1.95
N ILE A 148 5.93 -4.11 -0.99
CA ILE A 148 5.31 -3.73 0.28
C ILE A 148 6.33 -2.97 1.14
N ASP A 149 7.54 -3.50 1.26
CA ASP A 149 8.67 -2.90 1.99
C ASP A 149 9.06 -1.56 1.39
N LEU A 150 9.14 -1.46 0.06
CA LEU A 150 9.44 -0.19 -0.60
C LEU A 150 8.39 0.88 -0.28
N ALA A 151 7.11 0.50 -0.25
CA ALA A 151 6.04 1.41 0.09
C ALA A 151 6.11 1.82 1.58
N ALA A 152 6.40 0.87 2.48
CA ALA A 152 6.56 1.10 3.90
C ALA A 152 7.75 2.01 4.23
N GLU A 153 8.90 1.81 3.59
CA GLU A 153 10.09 2.68 3.74
C GLU A 153 9.81 4.14 3.37
N ILE A 154 8.82 4.39 2.50
CA ILE A 154 8.42 5.74 2.11
C ILE A 154 7.40 6.36 3.07
N THR A 155 6.43 5.57 3.51
CA THR A 155 5.24 6.07 4.21
C THR A 155 5.29 5.86 5.72
N GLY A 156 6.16 4.97 6.19
CA GLY A 156 6.17 4.46 7.56
C GLY A 156 5.02 3.50 7.86
N PHE A 157 4.33 2.96 6.84
CA PHE A 157 3.16 2.10 7.05
C PHE A 157 3.23 0.79 6.28
N ARG A 158 3.01 -0.30 7.04
CA ARG A 158 2.81 -1.65 6.54
C ARG A 158 1.60 -2.28 7.22
N HIS A 159 0.72 -2.88 6.43
CA HIS A 159 -0.57 -3.41 6.88
C HIS A 159 -0.50 -4.52 7.93
N ASP A 160 0.61 -5.26 7.99
CA ASP A 160 0.81 -6.38 8.93
C ASP A 160 1.64 -6.01 10.18
N GLU A 161 2.07 -4.74 10.31
CA GLU A 161 2.85 -4.23 11.44
C GLU A 161 2.04 -3.36 12.42
N LEU A 162 0.72 -3.37 12.31
CA LEU A 162 -0.15 -2.59 13.20
C LEU A 162 -0.20 -3.15 14.62
N GLY A 163 -0.26 -2.22 15.58
CA GLY A 163 -0.23 -2.53 17.01
C GLY A 163 1.18 -2.66 17.61
N PHE A 164 2.22 -2.43 16.81
CA PHE A 164 3.61 -2.40 17.29
C PHE A 164 4.15 -0.97 17.49
N ASP A 165 3.41 0.05 17.04
CA ASP A 165 3.77 1.46 17.16
C ASP A 165 2.73 2.22 18.01
N ASP A 166 3.14 2.63 19.21
CA ASP A 166 2.30 3.42 20.14
C ASP A 166 2.09 4.87 19.68
N ASP A 167 2.85 5.35 18.69
CA ASP A 167 2.77 6.73 18.17
C ASP A 167 1.76 6.90 17.02
N ILE A 168 1.16 5.80 16.52
CA ILE A 168 0.13 5.83 15.49
C ILE A 168 -1.26 5.85 16.14
N GLU A 169 -2.06 6.87 15.82
CA GLU A 169 -3.45 6.91 16.27
C GLU A 169 -4.26 5.76 15.65
N PRO A 170 -5.24 5.19 16.39
CA PRO A 170 -6.02 4.08 15.87
C PRO A 170 -6.75 4.50 14.60
N PHE A 171 -6.76 3.59 13.61
CA PHE A 171 -7.53 3.79 12.40
C PHE A 171 -9.03 3.82 12.71
N THR A 172 -9.80 4.51 11.87
CA THR A 172 -11.24 4.64 11.99
C THR A 172 -11.96 4.14 10.75
N VAL A 173 -13.22 3.73 10.91
CA VAL A 173 -14.08 3.24 9.83
C VAL A 173 -14.38 4.38 8.86
N LEU A 174 -14.20 4.10 7.58
CA LEU A 174 -14.60 4.99 6.49
C LEU A 174 -15.84 4.45 5.78
N GLU A 175 -16.76 5.33 5.42
CA GLU A 175 -17.92 4.98 4.59
C GLU A 175 -17.84 5.63 3.21
N LYS A 176 -18.20 4.89 2.17
CA LYS A 176 -18.29 5.46 0.82
C LYS A 176 -19.46 6.43 0.74
N LEU A 177 -19.16 7.64 0.27
CA LEU A 177 -20.17 8.58 -0.15
C LEU A 177 -20.78 8.06 -1.46
N PHE A 178 -22.06 7.68 -1.42
CA PHE A 178 -22.82 7.44 -2.64
C PHE A 178 -22.82 8.73 -3.44
N ALA A 179 -22.21 8.73 -4.64
CA ALA A 179 -22.40 9.81 -5.57
C ALA A 179 -23.91 9.95 -5.80
N ALA A 180 -24.50 11.08 -5.36
CA ALA A 180 -25.84 11.43 -5.75
C ALA A 180 -25.87 11.46 -7.29
N GLY A 181 -26.60 10.52 -7.88
CA GLY A 181 -26.70 10.35 -9.33
C GLY A 181 -27.27 11.56 -10.05
#